data_AF-A0A923QDP9-F1
#
_entry.id   AF-A0A923QDP9-F1
#
_cell.length_a   1.000
_cell.length_b   1.000
_cell.length_c   1.000
_cell.angle_alpha   90.00
_cell.angle_beta   90.00
_cell.angle_gamma   90.00
#
_symmetry.space_group_name_H-M   'P 1'
#
loop_
_entity.id
_entity.type
_entity.pdbx_description
1 polymer ?
#
loop_
_entity_poly.entity_id
_entity_poly.type
_entity_poly.pdbx_seq_one_letter_code
_entity_poly.pdbx_strand_id
1 'polypeptide(L)'
;MPGAPAQLHAQFPDADVLIKNAGATPRGDLLQLEEDAWRAGWELKLFGYINATRAYYRSMCERKSGVIINIIAIDGGFGARACPRAPGMPGPVSAPPSR
;
A
#
# COMPACT_ATOMS: atom_id res chain seq x y z
N MET A 1 -10.85 -6.06 -5.34
CA MET A 1 -11.43 -7.42 -5.48
C MET A 1 -12.69 -7.51 -4.63
N PRO A 2 -13.88 -7.39 -5.24
CA PRO A 2 -15.13 -7.50 -4.51
C PRO A 2 -15.26 -8.88 -3.84
N GLY A 3 -15.74 -8.93 -2.59
CA GLY A 3 -16.10 -10.18 -1.90
C GLY A 3 -14.97 -10.95 -1.19
N ALA A 4 -13.70 -10.76 -1.57
CA ALA A 4 -12.58 -11.48 -0.95
C ALA A 4 -12.50 -11.31 0.59
N PRO A 5 -12.73 -10.11 1.17
CA PRO A 5 -12.74 -9.95 2.64
C PRO A 5 -13.86 -10.70 3.36
N ALA A 6 -15.05 -10.79 2.73
CA ALA A 6 -16.18 -11.51 3.30
C ALA A 6 -15.94 -13.02 3.28
N GLN A 7 -15.36 -13.53 2.19
CA GLN A 7 -14.95 -14.94 2.08
C GLN A 7 -13.86 -15.29 3.09
N LEU A 8 -12.87 -14.42 3.28
CA LEU A 8 -11.81 -14.61 4.28
C LEU A 8 -12.40 -14.70 5.69
N HIS A 9 -13.28 -13.77 6.06
CA HIS A 9 -13.96 -13.81 7.36
C HIS A 9 -14.84 -15.06 7.52
N ALA A 10 -15.50 -15.53 6.46
CA ALA A 10 -16.29 -16.75 6.53
C ALA A 10 -15.43 -18.00 6.79
N GLN A 11 -14.21 -18.05 6.27
CA GLN A 11 -13.28 -19.16 6.50
C GLN A 11 -12.58 -19.08 7.86
N PHE A 12 -12.28 -17.86 8.33
CA PHE A 12 -11.55 -17.62 9.57
C PHE A 12 -12.25 -16.54 10.40
N PRO A 13 -13.44 -16.80 10.97
CA PRO A 13 -14.20 -15.79 11.71
C PRO A 13 -13.52 -15.38 13.02
N ASP A 14 -12.79 -16.30 13.65
CA ASP A 14 -12.22 -16.15 14.99
C ASP A 14 -10.75 -15.74 14.99
N ALA A 15 -10.23 -15.22 13.87
CA ALA A 15 -8.83 -14.85 13.76
C ALA A 15 -8.43 -13.81 14.83
N ASP A 16 -7.44 -14.12 15.67
CA ASP A 16 -6.94 -13.22 16.72
C ASP A 16 -6.13 -12.04 16.16
N VAL A 17 -5.40 -12.28 15.07
CA VAL A 17 -4.54 -11.28 14.44
C VAL A 17 -4.85 -11.21 12.95
N LEU A 18 -5.21 -10.02 12.48
CA LEU A 18 -5.36 -9.71 11.07
C LEU A 18 -4.16 -8.87 10.60
N ILE A 19 -3.28 -9.46 9.79
CA ILE A 19 -2.13 -8.78 9.19
C ILE A 19 -2.46 -8.46 7.74
N LYS A 20 -2.45 -7.18 7.38
CA LYS A 20 -2.67 -6.71 6.02
C LYS A 20 -1.35 -6.24 5.45
N ASN A 21 -0.84 -6.99 4.48
CA ASN A 21 0.41 -6.74 3.76
C ASN A 21 0.24 -6.84 2.23
N ALA A 22 -0.99 -6.94 1.74
CA ALA A 22 -1.22 -7.05 0.30
C ALA A 22 -0.82 -5.73 -0.39
N GLY A 23 0.16 -5.79 -1.29
CA GLY A 23 0.71 -4.60 -1.91
C GLY A 23 1.27 -4.84 -3.30
N ALA A 24 0.70 -4.11 -4.27
CA ALA A 24 1.30 -3.84 -5.55
C ALA A 24 1.11 -2.34 -5.79
N THR A 25 2.15 -1.54 -5.52
CA THR A 25 2.15 -0.13 -5.96
C THR A 25 2.62 -0.11 -7.41
N PRO A 26 1.85 0.42 -8.35
CA PRO A 26 2.38 0.67 -9.67
C PRO A 26 3.45 1.77 -9.58
N ARG A 27 4.59 1.54 -10.23
CA ARG A 27 5.72 2.46 -10.25
C ARG A 27 5.74 3.23 -11.57
N GLY A 28 6.06 4.52 -11.49
CA GLY A 28 6.18 5.41 -12.64
C GLY A 28 6.18 6.86 -12.17
N ASP A 29 6.54 7.78 -13.07
CA ASP A 29 6.29 9.20 -12.84
C ASP A 29 4.79 9.54 -13.06
N LEU A 30 4.43 10.79 -12.76
CA LEU A 30 3.04 11.27 -12.84
C LEU A 30 2.45 11.14 -14.26
N LEU A 31 3.28 11.18 -15.30
CA LEU A 31 2.85 11.14 -16.70
C LEU A 31 2.89 9.72 -17.28
N GLN A 32 3.60 8.80 -16.64
CA GLN A 32 3.74 7.41 -17.04
C GLN A 32 2.67 6.48 -16.47
N LEU A 33 2.06 6.84 -15.33
CA LEU A 33 1.00 6.01 -14.75
C LEU A 33 -0.35 6.32 -15.39
N GLU A 34 -0.89 5.30 -16.05
CA GLU A 34 -2.28 5.29 -16.51
C GLU A 34 -3.28 5.25 -15.35
N GLU A 35 -4.47 5.82 -15.58
CA GLU A 35 -5.57 5.88 -14.61
C GLU A 35 -5.96 4.49 -14.07
N ASP A 36 -5.95 3.47 -14.92
CA ASP A 36 -6.28 2.09 -14.53
C ASP A 36 -5.24 1.51 -13.56
N ALA A 37 -3.96 1.83 -13.76
CA ALA A 37 -2.90 1.42 -12.86
C ALA A 37 -3.05 2.10 -11.49
N TRP A 38 -3.38 3.39 -11.47
CA TRP A 38 -3.73 4.08 -10.24
C TRP A 38 -4.89 3.36 -9.52
N ARG A 39 -6.03 3.20 -10.19
CA ARG A 39 -7.22 2.56 -9.61
C ARG A 39 -6.93 1.17 -9.08
N ALA A 40 -6.18 0.35 -9.81
CA ALA A 40 -5.77 -0.98 -9.36
C ALA A 40 -4.93 -0.92 -8.06
N GLY A 41 -4.00 0.03 -7.97
CA GLY A 41 -3.21 0.27 -6.76
C GLY A 41 -4.06 0.68 -5.56
N TRP A 42 -5.01 1.60 -5.75
CA TRP A 42 -5.95 2.06 -4.72
C TRP A 42 -6.91 0.95 -4.28
N GLU A 43 -7.44 0.17 -5.23
CA GLU A 43 -8.31 -0.96 -4.95
C GLU A 43 -7.64 -2.03 -4.11
N LEU A 44 -6.38 -2.35 -4.42
CA LEU A 44 -5.63 -3.33 -3.65
C LEU A 44 -5.26 -2.79 -2.26
N LYS A 45 -4.66 -1.60 -2.19
CA LYS A 45 -4.04 -1.11 -0.94
C LYS A 45 -5.03 -0.44 -0.01
N LEU A 46 -5.79 0.53 -0.51
CA LEU A 46 -6.70 1.29 0.34
C LEU A 46 -7.98 0.49 0.58
N PHE A 47 -8.71 0.18 -0.49
CA PHE A 47 -10.01 -0.47 -0.36
C PHE A 47 -9.87 -1.90 0.14
N GLY A 48 -8.85 -2.64 -0.27
CA GLY A 48 -8.51 -3.94 0.30
C GLY A 48 -8.34 -3.88 1.82
N TYR A 49 -7.62 -2.89 2.33
CA TYR A 49 -7.39 -2.77 3.78
C TYR A 49 -8.63 -2.32 4.54
N ILE A 50 -9.41 -1.38 3.99
CA ILE A 50 -10.67 -0.91 4.58
C ILE A 50 -11.67 -2.07 4.66
N ASN A 51 -11.85 -2.81 3.57
CA ASN A 51 -12.84 -3.87 3.49
C ASN A 51 -12.47 -5.06 4.38
N ALA A 52 -11.17 -5.41 4.46
CA ALA A 52 -10.68 -6.41 5.42
C ALA A 52 -10.91 -5.97 6.88
N THR A 53 -10.64 -4.71 7.24
CA THR A 53 -10.99 -4.20 8.57
C THR A 53 -12.48 -4.32 8.83
N ARG A 54 -13.34 -3.87 7.90
CA ARG A 54 -14.79 -3.92 8.07
C ARG A 54 -15.33 -5.33 8.29
N ALA A 55 -14.74 -6.32 7.63
CA ALA A 55 -15.14 -7.72 7.76
C ALA A 55 -14.88 -8.28 9.16
N TYR A 56 -13.75 -7.91 9.79
CA TYR A 56 -13.33 -8.45 11.08
C TYR A 56 -13.67 -7.57 12.29
N TYR A 57 -13.70 -6.25 12.11
CA TYR A 57 -13.74 -5.30 13.23
C TYR A 57 -14.93 -5.51 14.17
N ARG A 58 -16.12 -5.80 13.62
CA ARG A 58 -17.32 -6.04 14.43
C ARG A 58 -17.14 -7.24 15.37
N SER A 59 -16.71 -8.39 14.86
CA SER A 59 -16.51 -9.60 15.68
C SER A 59 -15.38 -9.41 16.69
N MET A 60 -14.30 -8.71 16.33
CA MET A 60 -13.23 -8.33 17.26
C MET A 60 -13.73 -7.44 18.41
N CYS A 61 -14.61 -6.48 18.13
CA CYS A 61 -15.22 -5.63 19.15
C CYS A 61 -16.15 -6.42 20.08
N GLU A 62 -17.01 -7.28 19.53
CA GLU A 62 -17.97 -8.08 20.30
C GLU A 62 -17.25 -9.02 21.30
N ARG A 63 -16.15 -9.64 20.87
CA ARG A 63 -15.33 -10.51 21.73
C ARG A 63 -14.31 -9.75 22.61
N LYS A 64 -14.20 -8.43 22.43
CA LYS A 64 -13.24 -7.55 23.14
C LYS A 64 -11.78 -8.02 23.04
N SER A 65 -11.42 -8.68 21.95
CA SER A 65 -10.09 -9.24 21.71
C SER A 65 -9.76 -9.20 20.22
N GLY A 66 -8.51 -8.96 19.87
CA GLY A 66 -8.02 -9.00 18.49
C GLY A 66 -7.08 -7.85 18.14
N VAL A 67 -6.21 -8.09 17.18
CA VAL A 67 -5.21 -7.11 16.72
C VAL A 67 -5.27 -6.99 15.20
N ILE A 68 -5.32 -5.74 14.70
CA ILE A 68 -5.24 -5.43 13.28
C ILE A 68 -3.92 -4.72 13.00
N ILE A 69 -3.07 -5.31 12.16
CA ILE A 69 -1.78 -4.77 11.76
C ILE A 69 -1.84 -4.37 10.29
N ASN A 70 -1.55 -3.10 10.01
CA ASN A 70 -1.37 -2.58 8.65
C ASN A 70 0.13 -2.49 8.35
N ILE A 71 0.61 -3.28 7.39
CA ILE A 71 1.95 -3.09 6.85
C ILE A 71 1.87 -2.01 5.77
N ILE A 72 2.46 -0.86 6.05
CA ILE A 72 2.61 0.26 5.13
C ILE A 72 4.09 0.49 4.86
N ALA A 73 4.41 0.86 3.63
CA ALA A 73 5.74 1.34 3.26
C ALA A 73 5.65 2.83 2.98
N ILE A 74 6.61 3.58 3.53
CA ILE A 74 6.91 4.92 3.04
C ILE A 74 7.87 4.69 1.87
N ASP A 75 7.51 5.16 0.68
CA ASP A 75 8.44 5.13 -0.45
C ASP A 75 9.54 6.17 -0.19
N GLY A 76 10.61 5.71 0.44
CA GLY A 76 11.76 6.50 0.92
C GLY A 76 12.87 6.64 -0.12
N GLY A 77 12.54 6.97 -1.37
CA GLY A 77 13.51 7.17 -2.44
C GLY A 77 13.80 8.64 -2.73
N PHE A 78 14.86 9.19 -2.14
CA PHE A 78 15.60 10.33 -2.71
C PHE A 78 15.95 9.98 -4.18
N GLY A 79 15.13 10.39 -5.15
CA GLY A 79 15.47 10.17 -6.57
C GLY A 79 14.34 9.88 -7.55
N ALA A 80 13.08 9.74 -7.13
CA ALA A 80 11.96 9.79 -8.07
C ALA A 80 11.82 11.24 -8.56
N ARG A 81 12.62 11.62 -9.56
CA ARG A 81 12.45 12.90 -10.24
C ARG A 81 11.10 12.88 -10.93
N ALA A 82 10.14 13.61 -10.36
CA ALA A 82 8.79 13.79 -10.91
C ALA A 82 8.77 14.38 -12.33
N CYS A 83 9.90 14.94 -12.78
CA CYS A 83 10.08 15.52 -14.09
C CYS A 83 11.33 14.92 -14.76
N PRO A 84 11.26 14.48 -16.03
CA PRO A 84 12.44 14.16 -16.83
C PRO A 84 13.47 15.29 -16.76
N ARG A 85 14.76 14.95 -16.71
CA ARG A 85 15.81 15.96 -16.62
C ARG A 85 15.78 16.85 -17.87
N ALA A 86 15.48 18.13 -17.70
CA ALA A 86 15.52 19.10 -18.80
C ALA A 86 16.91 19.07 -19.50
N PRO A 87 16.96 19.20 -20.83
CA PRO A 87 18.23 19.33 -21.54
C PRO A 87 19.07 20.47 -20.94
N GLY A 88 20.32 20.22 -20.57
CA GLY A 88 21.26 21.24 -20.08
C GLY A 88 21.42 21.38 -18.56
N MET A 89 20.71 20.60 -17.75
CA MET A 89 20.95 20.60 -16.29
C MET A 89 22.33 20.01 -15.93
N PRO A 90 23.06 20.57 -14.94
CA PRO A 90 24.29 19.99 -14.43
C PRO A 90 24.05 18.58 -13.84
N GLY A 91 25.09 17.76 -13.83
CA GLY A 91 25.05 16.42 -13.23
C GLY A 91 24.86 16.46 -11.71
N PRO A 92 24.49 15.34 -11.08
CA PRO A 92 24.44 15.28 -9.62
C PRO A 92 25.82 15.63 -9.04
N VAL A 93 25.83 16.51 -8.04
CA VAL A 93 27.03 16.77 -7.23
C VAL A 93 27.35 15.49 -6.49
N SER A 94 28.47 14.86 -6.82
CA SER A 94 28.97 13.70 -6.10
C SER A 94 29.20 14.06 -4.64
N ALA A 95 28.60 13.30 -3.71
CA ALA A 95 28.91 13.45 -2.29
C ALA A 95 30.42 13.23 -2.07
N PRO A 96 31.07 14.03 -1.21
CA PRO A 96 32.48 13.81 -0.89
C PRO A 96 32.65 12.42 -0.27
N PRO A 97 33.78 11.72 -0.56
CA PRO A 97 34.01 10.40 -0.01
C PRO A 97 34.01 10.44 1.52
N SER A 98 33.28 9.51 2.14
CA SER A 98 33.33 9.27 3.57
C SER A 98 34.77 8.93 3.98
N ARG A 99 35.30 9.62 5.00
CA ARG A 99 36.56 9.26 5.65
C ARG A 99 36.52 7.86 6.23
#